data_AF-A0AA39MRT7-F1
#
_entry.id   AF-A0AA39MRT7-F1
#
_cell.length_a   1.000
_cell.length_b   1.000
_cell.length_c   1.000
_cell.angle_alpha   90.00
_cell.angle_beta   90.00
_cell.angle_gamma   90.00
#
_symmetry.space_group_name_H-M   'P 1'
#
loop_
_entity.id
_entity.type
_entity.pdbx_description
1 polymer ?
#
loop_
_entity_poly.entity_id
_entity_poly.type
_entity_poly.pdbx_seq_one_letter_code
_entity_poly.pdbx_strand_id
1 'polypeptide(L)'
;MFGLLVGTLKKAEREDKERNASEAAKKRMKLEARLQSKLRRENDTVRKAEDARKDKLTANRKEEELQLRDSVVKYRRSRLPILANFLLTSDVIPQDQDEEQTPSFPNPLANPPRSHPPPLYYLPAILLPSQEAFISARRTAVKDAAEAEWQAFHAERAQGIEDIKALRLKVEEAKKSQGEPMDEDEEDADNKRTEDKKEDGEGRKEGDVETKMDTDELEGKKDDGGEKEKEEPMQADDDEAVEY
;
A
#
# COMPACT_ATOMS: atom_id res chain seq x y z
N MET A 1 -7.30 38.46 -76.77
CA MET A 1 -8.11 37.71 -75.77
C MET A 1 -7.27 36.86 -74.78
N PHE A 2 -5.94 36.78 -74.87
CA PHE A 2 -5.11 35.97 -73.96
C PHE A 2 -4.83 36.59 -72.58
N GLY A 3 -4.98 37.90 -72.40
CA GLY A 3 -4.72 38.58 -71.11
C GLY A 3 -5.73 38.23 -70.00
N LEU A 4 -6.97 37.89 -70.36
CA LEU A 4 -8.00 37.44 -69.41
C LEU A 4 -7.73 36.02 -68.88
N LEU A 5 -7.12 35.15 -69.69
CA LEU A 5 -6.74 33.80 -69.26
C LEU A 5 -5.54 33.80 -68.30
N VAL A 6 -4.54 34.67 -68.53
CA VAL A 6 -3.38 34.78 -67.61
C VAL A 6 -3.78 35.40 -66.26
N GLY A 7 -4.71 36.36 -66.26
CA GLY A 7 -5.26 36.94 -65.04
C GLY A 7 -6.10 35.97 -64.22
N THR A 8 -6.86 35.10 -64.87
CA THR A 8 -7.64 34.04 -64.20
C THR A 8 -6.74 32.91 -63.69
N LEU A 9 -5.66 32.55 -64.39
CA LEU A 9 -4.67 31.57 -63.92
C LEU A 9 -3.97 32.04 -62.63
N LYS A 10 -3.51 33.30 -62.61
CA LYS A 10 -2.87 33.89 -61.42
C LYS A 10 -3.84 34.13 -60.25
N LYS A 11 -5.14 34.20 -60.53
CA LYS A 11 -6.19 34.27 -59.50
C LYS A 11 -6.46 32.88 -58.93
N ALA A 12 -6.55 31.86 -59.79
CA ALA A 12 -6.69 30.47 -59.39
C ALA A 12 -5.47 29.99 -58.57
N GLU A 13 -4.25 30.34 -58.97
CA GLU A 13 -3.02 29.99 -58.24
C GLU A 13 -2.95 30.64 -56.86
N ARG A 14 -3.38 31.91 -56.73
CA ARG A 14 -3.45 32.59 -55.42
C ARG A 14 -4.53 31.99 -54.53
N GLU A 15 -5.71 31.72 -55.08
CA GLU A 15 -6.81 31.10 -54.35
C GLU A 15 -6.44 29.68 -53.89
N ASP A 16 -5.74 28.91 -54.72
CA ASP A 16 -5.25 27.57 -54.35
C ASP A 16 -4.14 27.63 -53.27
N LYS A 17 -3.24 28.63 -53.34
CA LYS A 17 -2.23 28.84 -52.29
C LYS A 17 -2.84 29.27 -50.96
N GLU A 18 -3.86 30.13 -50.98
CA GLU A 18 -4.61 30.54 -49.79
C GLU A 18 -5.44 29.38 -49.21
N ARG A 19 -6.08 28.57 -50.07
CA ARG A 19 -6.78 27.35 -49.67
C ARG A 19 -5.82 26.32 -49.08
N ASN A 20 -4.72 26.00 -49.76
CA ASN A 20 -3.71 25.06 -49.28
C ASN A 20 -3.05 25.54 -47.98
N ALA A 21 -2.79 26.84 -47.83
CA ALA A 21 -2.31 27.41 -46.56
C ALA A 21 -3.35 27.26 -45.44
N SER A 22 -4.64 27.49 -45.74
CA SER A 22 -5.73 27.33 -44.77
C SER A 22 -5.99 25.86 -44.40
N GLU A 23 -5.89 24.94 -45.36
CA GLU A 23 -6.05 23.50 -45.13
C GLU A 23 -4.85 22.92 -44.39
N ALA A 24 -3.63 23.32 -44.72
CA ALA A 24 -2.42 22.95 -43.99
C ALA A 24 -2.47 23.48 -42.54
N ALA A 25 -2.93 24.71 -42.33
CA ALA A 25 -3.13 25.26 -40.99
C ALA A 25 -4.20 24.49 -40.20
N LYS A 26 -5.34 24.16 -40.83
CA LYS A 26 -6.39 23.32 -40.21
C LYS A 26 -5.87 21.92 -39.88
N LYS A 27 -5.07 21.29 -40.75
CA LYS A 27 -4.43 19.99 -40.49
C LYS A 27 -3.45 20.08 -39.32
N ARG A 28 -2.65 21.15 -39.22
CA ARG A 28 -1.77 21.41 -38.07
C ARG A 28 -2.56 21.58 -36.77
N MET A 29 -3.62 22.39 -36.77
CA MET A 29 -4.48 22.56 -35.60
C MET A 29 -5.14 21.24 -35.17
N LYS A 30 -5.60 20.41 -36.12
CA LYS A 30 -6.16 19.09 -35.81
C LYS A 30 -5.11 18.15 -35.20
N LEU A 31 -3.89 18.13 -35.75
CA LEU A 31 -2.79 17.33 -35.22
C LEU A 31 -2.37 17.81 -33.83
N GLU A 32 -2.27 19.13 -33.62
CA GLU A 32 -1.96 19.71 -32.32
C GLU A 32 -3.04 19.40 -31.29
N ALA A 33 -4.33 19.49 -31.67
CA ALA A 33 -5.44 19.10 -30.80
C ALA A 33 -5.40 17.60 -30.44
N ARG A 34 -5.04 16.73 -31.39
CA ARG A 34 -4.83 15.29 -31.14
C ARG A 34 -3.62 15.03 -30.23
N LEU A 35 -2.53 15.76 -30.40
CA LEU A 35 -1.36 15.63 -29.52
C LEU A 35 -1.67 16.11 -28.11
N GLN A 36 -2.37 17.24 -27.97
CA GLN A 36 -2.81 17.75 -26.67
C GLN A 36 -3.79 16.78 -25.98
N SER A 37 -4.70 16.15 -26.73
CA SER A 37 -5.61 15.16 -26.15
C SER A 37 -4.87 13.89 -25.72
N LYS A 38 -3.90 13.41 -26.51
CA LYS A 38 -3.02 12.27 -26.14
C LYS A 38 -2.21 12.58 -24.87
N LEU A 39 -1.57 13.75 -24.82
CA LEU A 39 -0.82 14.19 -23.64
C LEU A 39 -1.69 14.29 -22.38
N ARG A 40 -2.93 14.80 -22.50
CA ARG A 40 -3.87 14.84 -21.37
C ARG A 40 -4.25 13.43 -20.90
N ARG A 41 -4.58 12.54 -21.83
CA ARG A 41 -4.90 11.13 -21.52
C ARG A 41 -3.73 10.43 -20.83
N GLU A 42 -2.52 10.56 -21.36
CA GLU A 42 -1.31 10.00 -20.75
C GLU A 42 -1.08 10.56 -19.34
N ASN A 43 -1.17 11.88 -19.15
CA ASN A 43 -1.01 12.49 -17.83
C ASN A 43 -2.05 11.98 -16.82
N ASP A 44 -3.31 11.87 -17.24
CA ASP A 44 -4.39 11.36 -16.40
C ASP A 44 -4.20 9.86 -16.08
N THR A 45 -3.69 9.05 -17.01
CA THR A 45 -3.36 7.64 -16.76
C THR A 45 -2.23 7.49 -15.74
N VAL A 46 -1.19 8.32 -15.83
CA VAL A 46 -0.07 8.33 -14.88
C VAL A 46 -0.56 8.75 -13.50
N ARG A 47 -1.37 9.82 -13.40
CA ARG A 47 -1.96 10.26 -12.13
C ARG A 47 -2.81 9.17 -11.48
N LYS A 48 -3.71 8.52 -12.24
CA LYS A 48 -4.50 7.38 -11.76
C LYS A 48 -3.61 6.22 -11.29
N ALA A 49 -2.49 5.96 -11.98
CA ALA A 49 -1.52 4.94 -11.58
C ALA A 49 -0.89 5.26 -10.23
N GLU A 50 -0.45 6.50 -10.04
CA GLU A 50 0.19 6.95 -8.81
C GLU A 50 -0.78 6.93 -7.64
N ASP A 51 -2.01 7.40 -7.84
CA ASP A 51 -3.03 7.39 -6.80
C ASP A 51 -3.44 5.96 -6.43
N ALA A 52 -3.56 5.05 -7.41
CA ALA A 52 -3.77 3.62 -7.13
C ALA A 52 -2.60 2.99 -6.37
N ARG A 53 -1.36 3.40 -6.64
CA ARG A 53 -0.19 2.94 -5.86
C ARG A 53 -0.23 3.45 -4.43
N LYS A 54 -0.60 4.71 -4.21
CA LYS A 54 -0.78 5.30 -2.87
C LYS A 54 -1.88 4.57 -2.11
N ASP A 55 -3.04 4.35 -2.74
CA ASP A 55 -4.18 3.66 -2.14
C ASP A 55 -3.84 2.19 -1.78
N LYS A 56 -3.03 1.52 -2.59
CA LYS A 56 -2.51 0.18 -2.25
C LYS A 56 -1.62 0.22 -1.00
N LEU A 57 -0.70 1.19 -0.93
CA LEU A 57 0.21 1.32 0.21
C LEU A 57 -0.54 1.67 1.49
N THR A 58 -1.53 2.56 1.42
CA THR A 58 -2.35 2.93 2.58
C THR A 58 -3.21 1.76 3.04
N ALA A 59 -3.77 0.96 2.12
CA ALA A 59 -4.50 -0.25 2.46
C ALA A 59 -3.61 -1.27 3.22
N ASN A 60 -2.40 -1.53 2.72
CA ASN A 60 -1.45 -2.43 3.37
C ASN A 60 -1.04 -1.93 4.76
N ARG A 61 -0.72 -0.63 4.89
CA ARG A 61 -0.36 -0.03 6.17
C ARG A 61 -1.50 -0.12 7.19
N LYS A 62 -2.74 0.14 6.77
CA LYS A 62 -3.92 0.01 7.64
C LYS A 62 -4.13 -1.44 8.09
N GLU A 63 -3.89 -2.41 7.21
CA GLU A 63 -3.99 -3.83 7.52
C GLU A 63 -2.96 -4.28 8.56
N GLU A 64 -1.70 -3.89 8.38
CA GLU A 64 -0.62 -4.16 9.35
C GLU A 64 -0.92 -3.52 10.71
N GLU A 65 -1.42 -2.28 10.74
CA GLU A 65 -1.81 -1.61 11.97
C GLU A 65 -2.96 -2.35 12.67
N LEU A 66 -4.00 -2.76 11.93
CA LEU A 66 -5.11 -3.53 12.50
C LEU A 66 -4.65 -4.87 13.07
N GLN A 67 -3.73 -5.56 12.40
CA GLN A 67 -3.16 -6.82 12.89
C GLN A 67 -2.35 -6.61 14.18
N LEU A 68 -1.50 -5.57 14.22
CA LEU A 68 -0.76 -5.22 15.41
C LEU A 68 -1.70 -4.89 16.57
N ARG A 69 -2.73 -4.08 16.32
CA ARG A 69 -3.75 -3.74 17.34
C ARG A 69 -4.49 -4.96 17.84
N ASP A 70 -4.88 -5.88 16.95
CA ASP A 70 -5.54 -7.14 17.32
C ASP A 70 -4.67 -7.96 18.28
N SER A 71 -3.37 -8.10 17.97
CA SER A 71 -2.43 -8.80 18.84
C SER A 71 -2.32 -8.16 20.23
N VAL A 72 -2.27 -6.82 20.31
CA VAL A 72 -2.15 -6.07 21.57
C VAL A 72 -3.41 -6.21 22.41
N VAL A 73 -4.60 -6.03 21.83
CA VAL A 73 -5.86 -6.11 22.58
C VAL A 73 -6.11 -7.54 23.06
N LYS A 74 -5.83 -8.57 22.25
CA LYS A 74 -5.88 -9.97 22.68
C LYS A 74 -4.93 -10.26 23.83
N TYR A 75 -3.69 -9.75 23.75
CA TYR A 75 -2.72 -9.88 24.83
C TYR A 75 -3.21 -9.21 26.12
N ARG A 76 -3.74 -7.99 26.04
CA ARG A 76 -4.27 -7.25 27.20
C ARG A 76 -5.46 -7.97 27.83
N ARG A 77 -6.41 -8.42 27.01
CA ARG A 77 -7.61 -9.14 27.45
C ARG A 77 -7.29 -10.43 28.18
N SER A 78 -6.25 -11.14 27.76
CA SER A 78 -5.81 -12.38 28.43
C SER A 78 -4.94 -12.10 29.66
N ARG A 79 -4.02 -11.13 29.57
CA ARG A 79 -2.98 -10.93 30.58
C ARG A 79 -3.42 -10.04 31.76
N LEU A 80 -4.11 -8.93 31.49
CA LEU A 80 -4.45 -7.96 32.54
C LEU A 80 -5.38 -8.53 33.62
N PRO A 81 -6.41 -9.33 33.29
CA PRO A 81 -7.24 -9.97 34.31
C PRO A 81 -6.45 -10.92 35.22
N ILE A 82 -5.39 -11.57 34.71
CA ILE A 82 -4.51 -12.42 35.51
C ILE A 82 -3.67 -11.57 36.47
N LEU A 83 -3.12 -10.45 35.98
CA LEU A 83 -2.32 -9.53 36.80
C LEU A 83 -3.15 -8.79 37.86
N ALA A 84 -4.45 -8.58 37.60
CA ALA A 84 -5.37 -7.98 38.57
C ALA A 84 -5.55 -8.81 39.85
N ASN A 85 -5.11 -10.08 39.85
CA ASN A 85 -5.11 -10.93 41.04
C ASN A 85 -4.01 -10.59 42.05
N PHE A 86 -3.03 -9.77 41.66
CA PHE A 86 -1.86 -9.44 42.47
C PHE A 86 -1.92 -7.99 42.97
N LEU A 87 -1.29 -7.76 44.12
CA LEU A 87 -1.00 -6.42 44.62
C LEU A 87 0.27 -5.88 43.97
N LEU A 88 0.33 -4.56 43.80
CA LEU A 88 1.51 -3.84 43.35
C LEU A 88 2.10 -3.03 44.50
N THR A 89 3.42 -2.85 44.50
CA THR A 89 4.10 -1.99 45.47
C THR A 89 3.76 -0.51 45.30
N SER A 90 3.19 -0.12 44.16
CA SER A 90 2.69 1.22 43.88
C SER A 90 1.21 1.43 44.27
N ASP A 91 0.55 0.41 44.82
CA ASP A 91 -0.87 0.51 45.16
C ASP A 91 -1.09 1.32 46.43
N VAL A 92 -2.08 2.21 46.37
CA VAL A 92 -2.56 2.95 47.53
C VAL A 92 -3.81 2.24 48.04
N ILE A 93 -3.64 1.43 49.09
CA ILE A 93 -4.71 0.68 49.72
C ILE A 93 -5.12 1.42 51.00
N PRO A 94 -6.36 1.93 51.10
CA PRO A 94 -6.86 2.53 52.33
C PRO A 94 -6.79 1.51 53.47
N GLN A 95 -6.14 1.87 54.57
CA GLN A 95 -6.05 1.01 55.77
C GLN A 95 -7.25 1.18 56.69
N ASP A 96 -7.84 2.37 56.68
CA ASP A 96 -8.98 2.70 57.52
C ASP A 96 -10.27 2.32 56.77
N GLN A 97 -11.14 1.57 57.45
CA GLN A 97 -12.48 1.19 57.00
C GLN A 97 -13.42 2.40 56.96
N ASP A 98 -12.98 3.54 56.43
CA ASP A 98 -13.91 4.59 56.04
C ASP A 98 -14.67 4.04 54.83
N GLU A 99 -15.83 3.45 55.08
CA GLU A 99 -16.71 2.73 54.15
C GLU A 99 -17.12 3.54 52.90
N GLU A 100 -16.74 4.82 52.82
CA GLU A 100 -17.05 5.73 51.72
C GLU A 100 -15.92 5.88 50.68
N GLN A 101 -14.69 5.42 50.95
CA GLN A 101 -13.60 5.49 49.97
C GLN A 101 -13.60 4.27 49.05
N THR A 102 -14.43 4.33 48.01
CA THR A 102 -14.30 3.42 46.87
C THR A 102 -12.88 3.53 46.28
N PRO A 103 -12.15 2.41 46.10
CA PRO A 103 -10.82 2.47 45.51
C PRO A 103 -10.93 2.98 44.07
N SER A 104 -10.39 4.19 43.84
CA SER A 104 -10.42 4.83 42.53
C SER A 104 -9.29 4.30 41.66
N PHE A 105 -9.64 3.73 40.51
CA PHE A 105 -8.70 3.27 39.50
C PHE A 105 -8.78 4.19 38.28
N PRO A 106 -8.00 5.28 38.22
CA PRO A 106 -8.14 6.30 37.17
C PRO A 106 -7.90 5.76 35.75
N ASN A 107 -7.18 4.64 35.62
CA ASN A 107 -7.14 3.85 34.39
C ASN A 107 -6.78 2.38 34.71
N PRO A 108 -7.75 1.45 34.71
CA PRO A 108 -7.51 0.05 35.10
C PRO A 108 -6.62 -0.71 34.10
N LEU A 109 -6.51 -0.24 32.86
CA LEU A 109 -5.68 -0.86 31.81
C LEU A 109 -4.29 -0.24 31.71
N ALA A 110 -4.00 0.80 32.50
CA ALA A 110 -2.69 1.42 32.49
C ALA A 110 -1.64 0.48 33.08
N ASN A 111 -0.48 0.46 32.43
CA ASN A 111 0.69 -0.18 33.02
C ASN A 111 1.08 0.57 34.31
N PRO A 112 1.62 -0.15 35.31
CA PRO A 112 2.09 0.48 36.53
C PRO A 112 3.16 1.54 36.22
N PRO A 113 3.25 2.61 37.04
CA PRO A 113 4.19 3.70 36.79
C PRO A 113 5.62 3.17 36.79
N ARG A 114 6.44 3.66 35.84
CA ARG A 114 7.86 3.32 35.80
C ARG A 114 8.57 4.02 36.96
N SER A 115 8.87 3.28 38.02
CA SER A 115 9.66 3.74 39.16
C SER A 115 11.02 3.04 39.24
N HIS A 116 11.94 3.62 40.01
CA HIS A 116 13.20 2.98 40.42
C HIS A 116 13.20 2.87 41.94
N PRO A 117 13.03 1.66 42.53
CA PRO A 117 12.97 0.35 41.87
C PRO A 117 11.65 0.10 41.09
N PRO A 118 11.65 -0.81 40.10
CA PRO A 118 10.45 -1.19 39.37
C PRO A 118 9.38 -1.75 40.32
N PRO A 119 8.09 -1.46 40.06
CA PRO A 119 7.02 -2.00 40.88
C PRO A 119 6.93 -3.51 40.70
N LEU A 120 6.69 -4.21 41.82
CA LEU A 120 6.63 -5.66 41.86
C LEU A 120 5.17 -6.11 42.05
N TYR A 121 4.79 -7.17 41.33
CA TYR A 121 3.56 -7.89 41.58
C TYR A 121 3.80 -8.93 42.66
N TYR A 122 3.00 -8.89 43.73
CA TYR A 122 3.11 -9.83 44.83
C TYR A 122 1.73 -10.22 45.34
N LEU A 123 1.65 -11.41 45.94
CA LEU A 123 0.45 -11.89 46.60
C LEU A 123 0.84 -12.45 47.98
N PRO A 124 0.52 -11.75 49.08
CA PRO A 124 0.74 -12.25 50.42
C PRO A 124 -0.01 -13.56 50.67
N ALA A 125 0.54 -14.43 51.52
CA ALA A 125 -0.11 -15.69 51.89
C ALA A 125 -1.40 -15.49 52.72
N ILE A 126 -1.47 -14.37 53.46
CA ILE A 126 -2.63 -13.97 54.25
C ILE A 126 -2.96 -12.54 53.83
N LEU A 127 -4.18 -12.32 53.33
CA LEU A 127 -4.67 -11.02 52.90
C LEU A 127 -5.44 -10.34 54.02
N LEU A 128 -5.30 -9.03 54.14
CA LEU A 128 -6.20 -8.23 54.96
C LEU A 128 -7.55 -8.05 54.25
N PRO A 129 -8.68 -7.88 54.98
CA PRO A 129 -9.98 -7.64 54.36
C PRO A 129 -9.99 -6.44 53.40
N SER A 130 -9.24 -5.38 53.71
CA SER A 130 -9.08 -4.21 52.83
C SER A 130 -8.35 -4.56 51.52
N GLN A 131 -7.40 -5.49 51.56
CA GLN A 131 -6.68 -5.98 50.38
C GLN A 131 -7.56 -6.89 49.52
N GLU A 132 -8.39 -7.74 50.14
CA GLU A 132 -9.34 -8.60 49.42
C GLU A 132 -10.42 -7.76 48.71
N ALA A 133 -10.97 -6.76 49.40
CA ALA A 133 -11.91 -5.80 48.81
C ALA A 133 -11.27 -5.04 47.65
N PHE A 134 -10.01 -4.62 47.81
CA PHE A 134 -9.27 -3.92 46.75
C PHE A 134 -9.00 -4.80 45.52
N ILE A 135 -8.54 -6.03 45.72
CA ILE A 135 -8.28 -7.00 44.64
C ILE A 135 -9.58 -7.35 43.91
N SER A 136 -10.66 -7.59 44.64
CA SER A 136 -11.96 -7.91 44.01
C SER A 136 -12.52 -6.74 43.20
N ALA A 137 -12.47 -5.51 43.73
CA ALA A 137 -12.85 -4.30 43.00
C ALA A 137 -11.97 -4.05 41.76
N ARG A 138 -10.66 -4.30 41.86
CA ARG A 138 -9.75 -4.22 40.72
C ARG A 138 -10.06 -5.28 39.67
N ARG A 139 -10.33 -6.52 40.07
CA ARG A 139 -10.64 -7.63 39.15
C ARG A 139 -11.86 -7.30 38.31
N THR A 140 -12.93 -6.81 38.92
CA THR A 140 -14.14 -6.41 38.19
C THR A 140 -13.84 -5.23 37.28
N ALA A 141 -13.21 -4.16 37.79
CA ALA A 141 -12.86 -2.98 36.99
C ALA A 141 -11.96 -3.30 35.80
N VAL A 142 -10.92 -4.13 35.97
CA VAL A 142 -10.00 -4.54 34.89
C VAL A 142 -10.70 -5.46 33.89
N LYS A 143 -11.54 -6.39 34.35
CA LYS A 143 -12.30 -7.27 33.48
C LYS A 143 -13.29 -6.48 32.62
N ASP A 144 -14.08 -5.62 33.24
CA ASP A 144 -15.08 -4.80 32.56
C ASP A 144 -14.39 -3.84 31.57
N ALA A 145 -13.27 -3.22 31.96
CA ALA A 145 -12.51 -2.36 31.07
C ALA A 145 -11.86 -3.12 29.90
N ALA A 146 -11.34 -4.34 30.12
CA ALA A 146 -10.77 -5.16 29.05
C ALA A 146 -11.83 -5.66 28.06
N GLU A 147 -13.04 -5.96 28.56
CA GLU A 147 -14.18 -6.31 27.71
C GLU A 147 -14.68 -5.10 26.92
N ALA A 148 -14.72 -3.90 27.53
CA ALA A 148 -15.04 -2.66 26.84
C ALA A 148 -14.01 -2.31 25.75
N GLU A 149 -12.70 -2.43 26.04
CA GLU A 149 -11.63 -2.24 25.04
C GLU A 149 -11.78 -3.24 23.89
N TRP A 150 -12.12 -4.51 24.19
CA TRP A 150 -12.36 -5.53 23.18
C TRP A 150 -13.55 -5.21 22.28
N GLN A 151 -14.67 -4.75 22.84
CA GLN A 151 -15.85 -4.37 22.07
C GLN A 151 -15.58 -3.15 21.18
N ALA A 152 -14.91 -2.12 21.73
CA ALA A 152 -14.52 -0.94 20.98
C ALA A 152 -13.58 -1.30 19.82
N PHE A 153 -12.58 -2.15 20.08
CA PHE A 153 -11.67 -2.63 19.05
C PHE A 153 -12.37 -3.49 17.99
N HIS A 154 -13.35 -4.31 18.38
CA HIS A 154 -14.11 -5.10 17.41
C HIS A 154 -14.91 -4.22 16.44
N ALA A 155 -15.49 -3.11 16.93
CA ALA A 155 -16.14 -2.12 16.09
C ALA A 155 -15.15 -1.39 15.17
N GLU A 156 -14.00 -0.95 15.72
CA GLU A 156 -12.92 -0.33 14.94
C GLU A 156 -12.39 -1.28 13.86
N ARG A 157 -12.22 -2.57 14.18
CA ARG A 157 -11.77 -3.59 13.23
C ARG A 157 -12.77 -3.81 12.10
N ALA A 158 -14.07 -3.85 12.41
CA ALA A 158 -15.10 -3.99 11.39
C ALA A 158 -15.03 -2.82 10.39
N GLN A 159 -14.97 -1.58 10.91
CA GLN A 159 -14.83 -0.38 10.09
C GLN A 159 -13.49 -0.37 9.31
N GLY A 160 -12.39 -0.75 9.96
CA GLY A 160 -11.07 -0.80 9.32
C GLY A 160 -11.00 -1.81 8.18
N ILE A 161 -11.67 -2.97 8.31
CA ILE A 161 -11.77 -3.95 7.23
C ILE A 161 -12.58 -3.39 6.04
N GLU A 162 -13.68 -2.68 6.31
CA GLU A 162 -14.48 -2.02 5.26
C GLU A 162 -13.67 -0.95 4.53
N ASP A 163 -12.94 -0.12 5.25
CA ASP A 163 -12.02 0.87 4.69
C ASP A 163 -10.96 0.23 3.77
N ILE A 164 -10.33 -0.86 4.22
CA ILE A 164 -9.32 -1.59 3.44
C ILE A 164 -9.95 -2.18 2.18
N LYS A 165 -11.15 -2.77 2.29
CA LYS A 165 -11.89 -3.28 1.13
C LYS A 165 -12.20 -2.17 0.14
N ALA A 166 -12.67 -1.00 0.61
CA ALA A 166 -12.96 0.14 -0.25
C ALA A 166 -11.70 0.65 -0.97
N LEU A 167 -10.55 0.73 -0.28
CA LEU A 167 -9.28 1.10 -0.91
C LEU A 167 -8.84 0.07 -1.95
N ARG A 168 -8.96 -1.23 -1.65
CA ARG A 168 -8.63 -2.30 -2.61
C ARG A 168 -9.52 -2.28 -3.85
N LEU A 169 -10.82 -2.03 -3.68
CA LEU A 169 -11.77 -1.87 -4.80
C LEU A 169 -11.38 -0.68 -5.69
N LYS A 170 -11.06 0.49 -5.10
CA LYS A 170 -10.57 1.65 -5.87
C LYS A 170 -9.30 1.34 -6.67
N VAL A 171 -8.37 0.58 -6.08
CA VAL A 171 -7.15 0.14 -6.77
C VAL A 171 -7.47 -0.81 -7.93
N GLU A 172 -8.42 -1.72 -7.75
CA GLU A 172 -8.86 -2.62 -8.82
C GLU A 172 -9.57 -1.88 -9.96
N GLU A 173 -10.46 -0.93 -9.64
CA GLU A 173 -11.12 -0.08 -10.62
C GLU A 173 -10.12 0.77 -11.41
N ALA A 174 -9.13 1.36 -10.73
CA ALA A 174 -8.07 2.12 -11.37
C ALA A 174 -7.23 1.24 -12.32
N LYS A 175 -6.90 0.00 -11.91
CA LYS A 175 -6.20 -0.96 -12.77
C LYS A 175 -7.02 -1.37 -13.99
N LYS A 176 -8.32 -1.62 -13.83
CA LYS A 176 -9.22 -1.94 -14.95
C LYS A 176 -9.28 -0.78 -15.95
N SER A 177 -9.38 0.46 -15.46
CA SER A 177 -9.37 1.66 -16.31
C SER A 177 -8.04 1.93 -17.03
N GLN A 178 -6.95 1.26 -16.63
CA GLN A 178 -5.65 1.30 -17.31
C GLN A 178 -5.46 0.16 -18.32
N GLY A 179 -6.20 -0.94 -18.16
CA GLY A 179 -6.12 -2.12 -19.03
C GLY A 179 -7.00 -2.06 -20.27
N GLU A 180 -7.87 -1.05 -20.41
CA GLU A 180 -8.64 -0.80 -21.62
C GLU A 180 -7.91 0.21 -22.52
N PRO A 181 -7.13 -0.23 -23.52
CA PRO A 181 -6.82 0.63 -24.65
C PRO A 181 -8.12 0.87 -25.43
N MET A 182 -8.64 2.09 -25.39
CA MET A 182 -9.62 2.51 -26.39
C MET A 182 -8.88 2.67 -27.73
N ASP A 183 -8.87 1.59 -28.50
CA ASP A 183 -8.54 1.58 -29.93
C ASP A 183 -9.61 2.36 -30.70
N GLU A 184 -9.50 3.69 -30.71
CA GLU A 184 -10.33 4.58 -31.56
C GLU A 184 -9.47 5.39 -32.56
N ASP A 185 -8.31 4.88 -32.96
CA ASP A 185 -7.49 5.47 -34.03
C ASP A 185 -7.25 4.42 -35.16
N GLU A 186 -8.28 3.65 -35.55
CA GLU A 186 -8.23 2.70 -36.67
C GLU A 186 -9.03 3.20 -37.91
N GLU A 187 -8.95 4.48 -38.23
CA GLU A 187 -9.36 5.00 -39.53
C GLU A 187 -8.24 5.90 -40.11
N ASP A 188 -7.86 5.64 -41.37
CA ASP A 188 -6.83 6.31 -42.19
C ASP A 188 -5.41 5.69 -42.26
N ALA A 189 -5.30 4.36 -42.35
CA ALA A 189 -4.09 3.68 -42.83
C ALA A 189 -4.19 3.18 -44.29
N ASP A 190 -5.08 3.75 -45.11
CA ASP A 190 -5.28 3.31 -46.51
C ASP A 190 -4.97 4.42 -47.53
N ASN A 191 -3.70 4.86 -47.60
CA ASN A 191 -3.16 5.44 -48.84
C ASN A 191 -1.63 5.58 -48.88
N LYS A 192 -0.89 4.48 -49.12
CA LYS A 192 0.36 4.50 -49.92
C LYS A 192 0.93 3.08 -50.12
N ARG A 193 0.51 2.43 -51.21
CA ARG A 193 1.27 1.33 -51.83
C ARG A 193 1.20 1.47 -53.35
N THR A 194 2.20 2.14 -53.91
CA THR A 194 2.71 1.90 -55.27
C THR A 194 4.23 1.95 -55.11
N GLU A 195 4.84 0.76 -55.09
CA GLU A 195 5.65 0.25 -56.20
C GLU A 195 6.91 1.08 -56.43
N ASP A 196 8.04 0.56 -55.94
CA ASP A 196 9.19 0.38 -56.82
C ASP A 196 10.09 -0.75 -56.33
N LYS A 197 10.33 -1.69 -57.24
CA LYS A 197 11.07 -2.94 -57.10
C LYS A 197 12.21 -2.89 -58.12
N LYS A 198 13.46 -2.78 -57.66
CA LYS A 198 14.70 -3.23 -58.33
C LYS A 198 15.72 -3.56 -57.23
N GLU A 199 15.96 -4.84 -56.96
CA GLU A 199 16.97 -5.72 -57.59
C GLU A 199 18.42 -5.40 -57.21
N ASP A 200 18.97 -6.40 -56.50
CA ASP A 200 20.32 -6.96 -56.52
C ASP A 200 21.53 -6.20 -55.98
N GLY A 201 22.23 -6.90 -55.07
CA GLY A 201 23.54 -6.55 -54.56
C GLY A 201 24.00 -7.46 -53.43
N GLU A 202 24.34 -8.71 -53.76
CA GLU A 202 25.16 -9.59 -52.90
C GLU A 202 26.48 -8.90 -52.53
N GLY A 203 26.85 -8.94 -51.24
CA GLY A 203 28.04 -8.24 -50.74
C GLY A 203 28.41 -8.60 -49.30
N ARG A 204 28.81 -9.86 -49.11
CA ARG A 204 29.61 -10.44 -48.01
C ARG A 204 30.50 -9.43 -47.26
N LYS A 205 30.43 -9.38 -45.91
CA LYS A 205 31.60 -9.43 -45.01
C LYS A 205 31.22 -9.55 -43.53
N GLU A 206 31.80 -10.56 -42.92
CA GLU A 206 31.96 -10.81 -41.49
C GLU A 206 32.71 -9.64 -40.82
N GLY A 207 32.44 -9.41 -39.54
CA GLY A 207 33.07 -8.38 -38.73
C GLY A 207 32.64 -8.44 -37.28
N ASP A 208 33.03 -9.54 -36.63
CA ASP A 208 33.12 -9.73 -35.18
C ASP A 208 33.95 -8.60 -34.54
N VAL A 209 33.39 -7.91 -33.54
CA VAL A 209 34.15 -7.12 -32.57
C VAL A 209 33.50 -7.27 -31.20
N GLU A 210 33.95 -8.32 -30.49
CA GLU A 210 33.98 -8.38 -29.04
C GLU A 210 34.50 -7.05 -28.47
N THR A 211 33.68 -6.35 -27.65
CA THR A 211 34.21 -5.35 -26.74
C THR A 211 34.31 -5.97 -25.35
N LYS A 212 35.47 -6.59 -25.11
CA LYS A 212 35.98 -6.88 -23.77
C LYS A 212 36.43 -5.55 -23.14
N MET A 213 35.89 -5.20 -21.99
CA MET A 213 36.57 -4.30 -21.06
C MET A 213 36.94 -5.13 -19.83
N ASP A 214 38.17 -5.63 -19.88
CA ASP A 214 38.95 -6.04 -18.73
C ASP A 214 39.40 -4.79 -17.97
N THR A 215 39.08 -4.73 -16.69
CA THR A 215 39.94 -4.09 -15.69
C THR A 215 40.07 -5.06 -14.51
N ASP A 216 41.07 -5.93 -14.64
CA ASP A 216 42.12 -6.18 -13.64
C ASP A 216 42.27 -4.99 -12.67
N GLU A 217 42.64 -5.10 -11.40
CA GLU A 217 43.18 -6.15 -10.57
C GLU A 217 43.55 -5.35 -9.30
N LEU A 218 43.19 -5.83 -8.12
CA LEU A 218 44.15 -5.95 -7.02
C LEU A 218 43.51 -6.63 -5.83
N GLU A 219 44.11 -7.78 -5.57
CA GLU A 219 43.93 -8.75 -4.53
C GLU A 219 44.04 -8.16 -3.11
N GLY A 220 43.47 -8.89 -2.16
CA GLY A 220 44.12 -9.01 -0.85
C GLY A 220 43.23 -9.40 0.33
N LYS A 221 42.94 -10.71 0.44
CA LYS A 221 42.95 -11.54 1.68
C LYS A 221 42.18 -11.01 2.93
N LYS A 222 41.37 -11.77 3.66
CA LYS A 222 41.41 -13.21 3.97
C LYS A 222 40.26 -13.57 4.93
N ASP A 223 39.87 -14.84 4.83
CA ASP A 223 39.49 -15.81 5.89
C ASP A 223 38.14 -15.72 6.65
N ASP A 224 37.66 -16.97 6.84
CA ASP A 224 36.56 -17.53 7.65
C ASP A 224 35.11 -17.36 7.17
N GLY A 225 34.31 -18.41 6.94
CA GLY A 225 34.37 -19.81 7.38
C GLY A 225 33.18 -20.12 8.29
N GLY A 226 32.23 -20.96 7.83
CA GLY A 226 31.12 -21.51 8.62
C GLY A 226 29.80 -21.55 7.84
N GLU A 227 29.48 -22.64 7.12
CA GLU A 227 28.60 -23.75 7.58
C GLU A 227 27.20 -23.32 8.10
N LYS A 228 26.13 -23.63 7.34
CA LYS A 228 25.17 -24.71 7.70
C LYS A 228 23.94 -24.78 6.78
N GLU A 229 23.62 -26.04 6.42
CA GLU A 229 22.30 -26.71 6.36
C GLU A 229 21.23 -26.11 5.42
N LYS A 230 21.08 -26.68 4.21
CA LYS A 230 20.14 -27.78 3.87
C LYS A 230 18.69 -27.53 4.30
N GLU A 231 17.93 -27.03 3.33
CA GLU A 231 16.47 -26.99 3.30
C GLU A 231 15.89 -28.41 3.22
N GLU A 232 14.96 -28.73 4.11
CA GLU A 232 13.96 -29.79 3.92
C GLU A 232 12.56 -29.13 3.86
N PRO A 233 11.70 -29.53 2.91
CA PRO A 233 10.30 -29.14 2.88
C PRO A 233 9.45 -30.14 3.71
N MET A 234 8.89 -29.71 4.84
CA MET A 234 7.89 -30.52 5.55
C MET A 234 6.52 -30.34 4.91
N GLN A 235 6.02 -31.45 4.36
CA GLN A 235 4.65 -31.65 3.91
C GLN A 235 3.68 -31.70 5.09
N ALA A 236 2.43 -31.41 4.73
CA ALA A 236 1.21 -31.51 5.53
C ALA A 236 1.02 -32.88 6.18
N ASP A 237 0.31 -32.90 7.31
CA ASP A 237 -0.71 -33.92 7.59
C ASP A 237 -1.81 -33.32 8.48
N ASP A 238 -3.03 -33.50 8.00
CA ASP A 238 -4.31 -33.36 8.69
C ASP A 238 -4.39 -34.35 9.88
N ASP A 239 -5.04 -33.96 10.98
CA ASP A 239 -5.84 -34.86 11.83
C ASP A 239 -6.46 -34.05 13.00
N GLU A 240 -7.54 -33.30 12.75
CA GLU A 240 -8.43 -32.80 13.81
C GLU A 240 -9.59 -33.79 13.99
N ALA A 241 -9.36 -34.72 14.91
CA ALA A 241 -10.34 -35.66 15.42
C ALA A 241 -11.42 -34.92 16.23
N VAL A 242 -12.67 -35.14 15.82
CA VAL A 242 -13.89 -34.74 16.54
C VAL A 242 -14.09 -35.68 17.73
N GLU A 243 -14.09 -35.14 18.94
CA GLU A 243 -14.67 -35.81 20.12
C GLU A 243 -15.81 -34.99 20.71
N TYR A 244 -16.76 -35.76 21.25
CA TYR A 244 -18.17 -35.50 21.57
C TYR A 244 -18.46 -34.40 22.60
#